data_AF-A0A381NL42-F1
#
_entry.id   AF-A0A381NL42-F1
#
_cell.length_a   1.000
_cell.length_b   1.000
_cell.length_c   1.000
_cell.angle_alpha   90.00
_cell.angle_beta   90.00
_cell.angle_gamma   90.00
#
_symmetry.space_group_name_H-M   'P 1'
#
loop_
_entity.id
_entity.type
_entity.pdbx_description
1 polymer ?
#
loop_
_entity_poly.entity_id
_entity_poly.type
_entity_poly.pdbx_seq_one_letter_code
_entity_poly.pdbx_strand_id
1 'polypeptide(L)'
;MTGRVAVSTDLNFVEGLMLHGAADLKKCYQCSTCTVACPLTPDDQPFPRKEMLWAQWGMQEKLVRDMDLWLCHNCNDCTDQCPRGAKPGEVMSALRNKTIEHYSYPQAISKAAKTGVGNIVLFLIPMILVALAIVLKNMGNDFAFLTAKPVVYANMLPVTFVDLIFLPAGLFALFNAYMGISKFIGGLKKQYPPTEEGETFVASVKGTIQDVLSHIEFKKCLSNKSRNIWHRLMMYGFLGLFLTTNAVMILHYMKEFGFDVQGTPLPFFHPVKILGNVSAVAAFIGIYFIVRDRVKNSAESVLSLFDWMFIGNMFFTVVTGILCQVFRVSDQAALAFSTYYIHLVMVFYLIAYAPQTKFGHIFFRPAAMIYSRYSGRNKNIFRNL
;
A
#
# COMPACT_ATOMS: atom_id res chain seq x y z
N MET A 1 36.55 3.12 -19.74
CA MET A 1 35.48 3.05 -20.76
C MET A 1 35.63 4.26 -21.68
N THR A 2 36.15 4.08 -22.89
CA THR A 2 36.46 5.14 -23.87
C THR A 2 35.51 5.09 -25.06
N GLY A 3 34.21 5.26 -24.80
CA GLY A 3 33.17 5.32 -25.83
C GLY A 3 32.17 6.44 -25.53
N ARG A 4 31.60 7.06 -26.57
CA ARG A 4 30.50 8.02 -26.41
C ARG A 4 29.28 7.29 -25.86
N VAL A 5 28.88 7.61 -24.63
CA VAL A 5 27.63 7.11 -24.05
C VAL A 5 26.52 8.09 -24.42
N ALA A 6 25.64 7.70 -25.34
CA ALA A 6 24.42 8.46 -25.60
C ALA A 6 23.47 8.30 -24.40
N VAL A 7 23.15 9.41 -23.74
CA VAL A 7 22.18 9.44 -22.64
C VAL A 7 20.84 9.90 -23.23
N SER A 8 19.85 9.00 -23.22
CA SER A 8 18.47 9.35 -23.54
C SER A 8 17.88 10.16 -22.38
N THR A 9 17.71 11.47 -22.57
CA THR A 9 17.09 12.35 -21.57
C THR A 9 15.62 12.57 -21.91
N ASP A 10 14.72 12.37 -20.94
CA ASP A 10 13.28 12.61 -21.10
C ASP A 10 12.86 13.80 -20.22
N LEU A 11 12.69 14.97 -20.83
CA LEU A 11 12.30 16.19 -20.13
C LEU A 11 10.85 16.14 -19.62
N ASN A 12 9.95 15.44 -20.32
CA ASN A 12 8.57 15.29 -19.90
C ASN A 12 8.49 14.46 -18.61
N PHE A 13 9.36 13.45 -18.48
CA PHE A 13 9.50 12.70 -17.23
C PHE A 13 9.99 13.59 -16.08
N VAL A 14 10.97 14.48 -16.33
CA VAL A 14 11.47 15.41 -15.31
C VAL A 14 10.37 16.37 -14.84
N GLU A 15 9.65 16.97 -15.78
CA GLU A 15 8.54 17.88 -15.49
C GLU A 15 7.43 17.15 -14.73
N GLY A 16 7.06 15.94 -15.17
CA GLY A 16 6.10 15.09 -14.48
C GLY A 16 6.50 14.76 -13.04
N LEU A 17 7.79 14.48 -12.78
CA LEU A 17 8.27 14.28 -11.41
C LEU A 17 8.13 15.56 -10.58
N MET A 18 8.50 16.71 -11.12
CA MET A 18 8.40 18.00 -10.43
C MET A 18 6.94 18.32 -10.05
N LEU A 19 5.99 18.07 -10.95
CA LEU A 19 4.55 18.23 -10.71
C LEU A 19 3.99 17.23 -9.67
N HIS A 20 4.62 16.06 -9.50
CA HIS A 20 4.12 14.98 -8.66
C HIS A 20 4.93 14.76 -7.36
N GLY A 21 5.51 15.84 -6.83
CA GLY A 21 6.10 15.87 -5.48
C GLY A 21 7.59 16.21 -5.45
N ALA A 22 8.28 16.19 -6.59
CA ALA A 22 9.72 16.47 -6.69
C ALA A 22 10.03 17.91 -7.13
N ALA A 23 9.23 18.91 -6.71
CA ALA A 23 9.32 20.29 -7.20
C ALA A 23 10.72 20.91 -7.05
N ASP A 24 11.43 20.55 -6.00
CA ASP A 24 12.76 21.07 -5.66
C ASP A 24 13.94 20.28 -6.29
N LEU A 25 13.66 19.28 -7.15
CA LEU A 25 14.64 18.36 -7.75
C LEU A 25 15.84 19.08 -8.37
N LYS A 26 15.60 20.19 -9.10
CA LYS A 26 16.64 20.94 -9.82
C LYS A 26 17.57 21.76 -8.91
N LYS A 27 17.27 21.87 -7.61
CA LYS A 27 18.16 22.56 -6.63
C LYS A 27 19.39 21.72 -6.26
N CYS A 28 19.37 20.41 -6.50
CA CYS A 28 20.47 19.53 -6.16
C CYS A 28 21.71 19.83 -7.02
N TYR A 29 22.86 19.93 -6.37
CA TYR A 29 24.18 20.22 -6.94
C TYR A 29 25.19 19.10 -6.63
N GLN A 30 24.69 17.92 -6.24
CA GLN A 30 25.48 16.69 -6.10
C GLN A 30 26.57 16.70 -5.00
N CYS A 31 26.31 17.36 -3.85
CA CYS A 31 27.26 17.42 -2.73
C CYS A 31 27.38 16.16 -1.86
N SER A 32 26.53 15.14 -2.06
CA SER A 32 26.55 13.86 -1.33
C SER A 32 26.14 13.87 0.16
N THR A 33 25.76 15.01 0.75
CA THR A 33 25.27 15.08 2.14
C THR A 33 24.12 14.09 2.41
N CYS A 34 23.17 13.99 1.48
CA CYS A 34 22.05 13.06 1.58
C CYS A 34 22.44 11.58 1.66
N THR A 35 23.56 11.21 1.03
CA THR A 35 24.10 9.85 1.04
C THR A 35 24.78 9.54 2.36
N VAL A 36 25.61 10.47 2.86
CA VAL A 36 26.30 10.32 4.15
C VAL A 36 25.30 10.29 5.31
N ALA A 37 24.21 11.07 5.22
CA ALA A 37 23.16 11.10 6.23
C ALA A 37 22.31 9.81 6.28
N CYS A 38 22.35 8.96 5.25
CA CYS A 38 21.47 7.81 5.15
C CYS A 38 22.13 6.54 5.71
N PRO A 39 21.65 5.99 6.85
CA PRO A 39 22.25 4.81 7.48
C PRO A 39 22.00 3.50 6.70
N LEU A 40 21.18 3.55 5.65
CA LEU A 40 20.81 2.41 4.83
C LEU A 40 21.64 2.34 3.54
N THR A 41 22.57 3.25 3.32
CA THR A 41 23.38 3.33 2.11
C THR A 41 24.55 2.32 2.20
N PRO A 42 24.68 1.38 1.25
CA PRO A 42 25.89 0.55 1.13
C PRO A 42 27.11 1.33 0.68
N ASP A 43 28.28 0.90 1.16
CA ASP A 43 29.58 1.52 0.86
C ASP A 43 29.89 1.54 -0.65
N ASP A 44 29.56 0.45 -1.34
CA ASP A 44 29.85 0.23 -2.76
C ASP A 44 28.77 0.79 -3.69
N GLN A 45 27.55 0.98 -3.19
CA GLN A 45 26.37 1.35 -3.98
C GLN A 45 25.52 2.41 -3.27
N PRO A 46 26.03 3.66 -3.19
CA PRO A 46 25.39 4.71 -2.42
C PRO A 46 24.12 5.27 -3.07
N PHE A 47 23.15 5.64 -2.23
CA PHE A 47 21.91 6.38 -2.58
C PHE A 47 21.68 7.51 -1.55
N PRO A 48 20.75 8.47 -1.72
CA PRO A 48 19.93 8.78 -2.89
C PRO A 48 20.62 9.72 -3.91
N ARG A 49 21.92 10.04 -3.75
CA ARG A 49 22.59 11.04 -4.62
C ARG A 49 22.53 10.67 -6.11
N LYS A 50 22.76 9.40 -6.45
CA LYS A 50 22.75 8.94 -7.85
C LYS A 50 21.35 9.05 -8.46
N GLU A 51 20.30 8.79 -7.68
CA GLU A 51 18.90 8.90 -8.07
C GLU A 51 18.53 10.35 -8.30
N MET A 52 19.03 11.28 -7.46
CA MET A 52 18.88 12.71 -7.71
C MET A 52 19.48 13.12 -9.06
N LEU A 53 20.66 12.61 -9.41
CA LEU A 53 21.31 12.91 -10.68
C LEU A 53 20.53 12.34 -11.86
N TRP A 54 20.16 11.05 -11.79
CA TRP A 54 19.39 10.39 -12.83
C TRP A 54 18.03 11.04 -13.03
N ALA A 55 17.37 11.49 -11.95
CA ALA A 55 16.12 12.22 -12.02
C ALA A 55 16.29 13.59 -12.68
N GLN A 56 17.37 14.33 -12.37
CA GLN A 56 17.65 15.60 -13.03
C GLN A 56 17.89 15.48 -14.54
N TRP A 57 18.50 14.37 -14.97
CA TRP A 57 18.77 14.05 -16.38
C TRP A 57 17.62 13.33 -17.08
N GLY A 58 16.53 13.03 -16.38
CA GLY A 58 15.38 12.33 -16.97
C GLY A 58 15.67 10.89 -17.40
N MET A 59 16.54 10.18 -16.68
CA MET A 59 16.91 8.79 -16.98
C MET A 59 15.86 7.80 -16.48
N GLN A 60 14.62 7.92 -16.98
CA GLN A 60 13.46 7.16 -16.50
C GLN A 60 13.73 5.65 -16.42
N GLU A 61 14.30 5.05 -17.46
CA GLU A 61 14.51 3.60 -17.53
C GLU A 61 15.45 3.07 -16.45
N LYS A 62 16.44 3.87 -16.02
CA LYS A 62 17.31 3.51 -14.90
C LYS A 62 16.60 3.63 -13.56
N LEU A 63 15.73 4.62 -13.42
CA LEU A 63 15.05 4.93 -12.17
C LEU A 63 13.93 3.94 -11.87
N VAL A 64 13.09 3.60 -12.85
CA VAL A 64 11.99 2.65 -12.61
C VAL A 64 12.53 1.25 -12.25
N ARG A 65 13.70 0.89 -12.78
CA ARG A 65 14.42 -0.37 -12.49
C ARG A 65 15.33 -0.28 -11.27
N ASP A 66 15.25 0.79 -10.49
CA ASP A 66 16.09 0.97 -9.32
C ASP A 66 15.46 0.39 -8.05
N MET A 67 16.14 -0.58 -7.43
CA MET A 67 15.66 -1.18 -6.19
C MET A 67 15.85 -0.26 -4.97
N ASP A 68 16.73 0.74 -5.05
CA ASP A 68 17.03 1.67 -3.95
C ASP A 68 15.83 2.53 -3.58
N LEU A 69 14.98 2.80 -4.58
CA LEU A 69 13.68 3.38 -4.36
C LEU A 69 12.91 2.62 -3.29
N TRP A 70 12.96 1.30 -3.29
CA TRP A 70 12.20 0.44 -2.39
C TRP A 70 12.93 0.09 -1.09
N LEU A 71 14.26 0.10 -1.10
CA LEU A 71 15.07 -0.08 0.12
C LEU A 71 14.95 1.14 1.04
N CYS A 72 14.91 2.35 0.47
CA CYS A 72 14.70 3.58 1.23
C CYS A 72 13.44 3.51 2.12
N HIS A 73 13.52 4.01 3.36
CA HIS A 73 12.35 4.08 4.27
C HIS A 73 11.53 5.36 4.13
N ASN A 74 12.01 6.31 3.32
CA ASN A 74 11.41 7.64 3.17
C ASN A 74 11.30 8.38 4.51
N CYS A 75 12.34 8.25 5.36
CA CYS A 75 12.40 8.89 6.67
C CYS A 75 12.51 10.41 6.59
N ASN A 76 13.12 10.93 5.52
CA ASN A 76 13.43 12.33 5.25
C ASN A 76 14.67 12.90 5.98
N ASP A 77 15.50 12.08 6.62
CA ASP A 77 16.82 12.51 7.13
C ASP A 77 17.66 13.23 6.06
N CYS A 78 17.63 12.70 4.82
CA CYS A 78 18.31 13.28 3.67
C CYS A 78 17.71 14.61 3.18
N THR A 79 16.42 14.85 3.44
CA THR A 79 15.74 16.12 3.13
C THR A 79 16.11 17.17 4.16
N ASP A 80 16.03 16.83 5.44
CA ASP A 80 16.33 17.74 6.55
C ASP A 80 17.78 18.23 6.51
N GLN A 81 18.72 17.36 6.12
CA GLN A 81 20.15 17.71 6.02
C GLN A 81 20.55 18.31 4.67
N CYS A 82 19.64 18.50 3.71
CA CYS A 82 20.01 19.00 2.39
C CYS A 82 20.32 20.51 2.44
N PRO A 83 21.57 20.95 2.20
CA PRO A 83 21.94 22.37 2.32
C PRO A 83 21.32 23.27 1.23
N ARG A 84 20.76 22.67 0.18
CA ARG A 84 20.07 23.36 -0.91
C ARG A 84 18.55 23.27 -0.85
N GLY A 85 18.01 22.54 0.12
CA GLY A 85 16.58 22.24 0.17
C GLY A 85 16.08 21.53 -1.08
N ALA A 86 16.86 20.58 -1.63
CA ALA A 86 16.52 19.82 -2.84
C ALA A 86 15.60 18.61 -2.58
N LYS A 87 15.21 18.40 -1.32
CA LYS A 87 14.20 17.42 -0.88
C LYS A 87 14.35 16.00 -1.45
N PRO A 88 15.50 15.31 -1.24
CA PRO A 88 15.72 13.98 -1.82
C PRO A 88 14.69 12.93 -1.39
N GLY A 89 14.15 13.01 -0.17
CA GLY A 89 13.10 12.10 0.29
C GLY A 89 11.84 12.17 -0.56
N GLU A 90 11.43 13.38 -0.93
CA GLU A 90 10.28 13.66 -1.78
C GLU A 90 10.51 13.18 -3.22
N VAL A 91 11.74 13.37 -3.74
CA VAL A 91 12.15 12.81 -5.05
C VAL A 91 12.04 11.28 -5.04
N MET A 92 12.56 10.61 -4.02
CA MET A 92 12.47 9.16 -3.88
C MET A 92 11.01 8.68 -3.81
N SER A 93 10.14 9.41 -3.09
CA SER A 93 8.70 9.13 -3.03
C SER A 93 8.02 9.27 -4.40
N ALA A 94 8.30 10.35 -5.12
CA ALA A 94 7.74 10.59 -6.46
C ALA A 94 8.18 9.51 -7.45
N LEU A 95 9.45 9.11 -7.39
CA LEU A 95 10.01 8.03 -8.21
C LEU A 95 9.32 6.70 -7.94
N ARG A 96 9.05 6.32 -6.68
CA ARG A 96 8.25 5.11 -6.36
C ARG A 96 6.87 5.15 -6.99
N ASN A 97 6.18 6.29 -6.87
CA ASN A 97 4.86 6.44 -7.47
C ASN A 97 4.93 6.22 -8.99
N LYS A 98 6.01 6.67 -9.64
CA LYS A 98 6.23 6.44 -11.07
C LYS A 98 6.59 4.98 -11.38
N THR A 99 7.38 4.32 -10.54
CA THR A 99 7.70 2.88 -10.65
C THR A 99 6.46 2.02 -10.52
N ILE A 100 5.55 2.32 -9.57
CA ILE A 100 4.25 1.63 -9.45
C ILE A 100 3.49 1.75 -10.77
N GLU A 101 3.34 2.96 -11.32
CA GLU A 101 2.63 3.17 -12.59
C GLU A 101 3.29 2.47 -13.77
N HIS A 102 4.63 2.46 -13.83
CA HIS A 102 5.38 1.83 -14.91
C HIS A 102 5.16 0.30 -14.94
N TYR A 103 5.17 -0.36 -13.78
CA TYR A 103 5.03 -1.82 -13.68
C TYR A 103 3.59 -2.30 -13.45
N SER A 104 2.65 -1.41 -13.12
CA SER A 104 1.26 -1.76 -12.90
C SER A 104 0.63 -2.43 -14.12
N TYR A 105 -0.16 -3.47 -13.86
CA TYR A 105 -0.98 -4.13 -14.86
C TYR A 105 -2.44 -4.15 -14.40
N PRO A 106 -3.40 -3.71 -15.23
CA PRO A 106 -3.20 -2.80 -16.37
C PRO A 106 -2.74 -1.42 -15.90
N GLN A 107 -1.86 -0.78 -16.68
CA GLN A 107 -1.34 0.56 -16.35
C GLN A 107 -2.44 1.63 -16.28
N ALA A 108 -3.53 1.45 -17.04
CA ALA A 108 -4.67 2.37 -17.06
C ALA A 108 -5.27 2.61 -15.67
N ILE A 109 -5.37 1.58 -14.83
CA ILE A 109 -5.89 1.71 -13.46
C ILE A 109 -4.96 2.58 -12.60
N SER A 110 -3.65 2.37 -12.70
CA SER A 110 -2.69 3.19 -11.95
C SER A 110 -2.72 4.66 -12.39
N LYS A 111 -2.85 4.91 -13.70
CA LYS A 111 -3.05 6.26 -14.25
C LYS A 111 -4.36 6.89 -13.75
N ALA A 112 -5.46 6.15 -13.77
CA ALA A 112 -6.76 6.61 -13.25
C ALA A 112 -6.67 6.97 -11.76
N ALA A 113 -6.04 6.12 -10.94
CA ALA A 113 -5.87 6.33 -9.50
C ALA A 113 -5.06 7.59 -9.14
N LYS A 114 -4.32 8.18 -10.08
CA LYS A 114 -3.55 9.43 -9.89
C LYS A 114 -4.33 10.70 -10.25
N THR A 115 -5.51 10.59 -10.85
CA THR A 115 -6.31 11.73 -11.32
C THR A 115 -7.66 11.80 -10.60
N GLY A 116 -8.23 12.99 -10.43
CA GLY A 116 -9.53 13.15 -9.76
C GLY A 116 -10.66 12.41 -10.48
N VAL A 117 -10.79 12.65 -11.79
CA VAL A 117 -11.79 11.98 -12.64
C VAL A 117 -11.58 10.47 -12.68
N GLY A 118 -10.34 10.00 -12.78
CA GLY A 118 -10.04 8.57 -12.76
C GLY A 118 -10.44 7.91 -11.44
N ASN A 119 -10.21 8.56 -10.29
CA ASN A 119 -10.68 8.04 -9.00
C ASN A 119 -12.21 7.97 -8.93
N ILE A 120 -12.93 8.96 -9.46
CA ILE A 120 -14.41 8.91 -9.54
C ILE A 120 -14.86 7.64 -10.28
N VAL A 121 -14.27 7.37 -11.45
CA VAL A 121 -14.58 6.15 -12.22
C VAL A 121 -14.26 4.89 -11.41
N LEU A 122 -13.10 4.84 -10.76
CA LEU A 122 -12.69 3.67 -9.95
C LEU A 122 -13.61 3.43 -8.75
N PHE A 123 -14.20 4.46 -8.14
CA PHE A 123 -15.20 4.30 -7.07
C PHE A 123 -16.59 3.95 -7.62
N LEU A 124 -16.97 4.45 -8.79
CA LEU A 124 -18.25 4.14 -9.42
C LEU A 124 -18.39 2.66 -9.77
N ILE A 125 -17.30 1.98 -10.15
CA ILE A 125 -17.31 0.55 -10.46
C ILE A 125 -17.87 -0.29 -9.28
N PRO A 126 -17.27 -0.28 -8.07
CA PRO A 126 -17.83 -1.00 -6.94
C PRO A 126 -19.16 -0.44 -6.46
N MET A 127 -19.36 0.88 -6.54
CA MET A 127 -20.62 1.51 -6.13
C MET A 127 -21.81 0.93 -6.91
N ILE A 128 -21.69 0.88 -8.24
CA ILE A 128 -22.72 0.34 -9.12
C ILE A 128 -22.83 -1.17 -8.94
N LEU A 129 -21.71 -1.89 -8.89
CA LEU A 129 -21.70 -3.34 -8.82
C LEU A 129 -22.33 -3.87 -7.53
N VAL A 130 -22.01 -3.27 -6.38
CA VAL A 130 -22.63 -3.63 -5.09
C VAL A 130 -24.10 -3.18 -5.05
N ALA A 131 -24.43 -1.98 -5.56
CA ALA A 131 -25.82 -1.52 -5.59
C ALA A 131 -26.71 -2.41 -6.45
N LEU A 132 -26.23 -2.80 -7.63
CA LEU A 132 -26.92 -3.71 -8.53
C LEU A 132 -27.19 -5.06 -7.85
N ALA A 133 -26.20 -5.63 -7.15
CA ALA A 133 -26.38 -6.87 -6.40
C ALA A 133 -27.45 -6.75 -5.31
N ILE A 134 -27.49 -5.63 -4.58
CA ILE A 134 -28.51 -5.37 -3.56
C ILE A 134 -29.90 -5.26 -4.21
N VAL A 135 -30.03 -4.51 -5.30
CA VAL A 135 -31.31 -4.33 -6.03
C VAL A 135 -31.80 -5.68 -6.55
N LEU A 136 -30.97 -6.45 -7.26
CA LEU A 136 -31.35 -7.76 -7.80
C LEU A 136 -31.85 -8.71 -6.72
N LYS A 137 -31.26 -8.66 -5.52
CA LYS A 137 -31.66 -9.53 -4.41
C LYS A 137 -32.95 -9.10 -3.70
N ASN A 138 -33.27 -7.79 -3.71
CA ASN A 138 -34.32 -7.20 -2.88
C ASN A 138 -35.46 -6.50 -3.66
N MET A 139 -35.41 -6.49 -5.00
CA MET A 139 -36.46 -5.86 -5.81
C MET A 139 -37.84 -6.54 -5.64
N GLY A 140 -37.87 -7.83 -5.31
CA GLY A 140 -39.12 -8.59 -5.09
C GLY A 140 -39.68 -8.52 -3.68
N ASN A 141 -39.03 -7.81 -2.74
CA ASN A 141 -39.47 -7.70 -1.35
C ASN A 141 -39.51 -6.24 -0.85
N ASP A 142 -39.60 -5.28 -1.76
CA ASP A 142 -39.66 -3.85 -1.47
C ASP A 142 -38.57 -3.35 -0.50
N PHE A 143 -37.37 -3.93 -0.59
CA PHE A 143 -36.23 -3.60 0.29
C PHE A 143 -36.55 -3.74 1.79
N ALA A 144 -37.34 -4.77 2.17
CA ALA A 144 -37.78 -5.02 3.54
C ALA A 144 -36.64 -5.08 4.59
N PHE A 145 -35.39 -5.33 4.17
CA PHE A 145 -34.23 -5.29 5.07
C PHE A 145 -34.04 -3.91 5.72
N LEU A 146 -34.43 -2.80 5.07
CA LEU A 146 -34.24 -1.44 5.59
C LEU A 146 -34.92 -1.20 6.94
N THR A 147 -35.99 -1.94 7.22
CA THR A 147 -36.76 -1.87 8.47
C THR A 147 -36.59 -3.12 9.34
N ALA A 148 -35.79 -4.11 8.89
CA ALA A 148 -35.64 -5.38 9.59
C ALA A 148 -34.90 -5.20 10.93
N LYS A 149 -35.49 -5.79 11.98
CA LYS A 149 -34.91 -5.88 13.32
C LYS A 149 -34.98 -7.35 13.80
N PRO A 150 -33.91 -7.90 14.41
CA PRO A 150 -32.61 -7.26 14.59
C PRO A 150 -31.86 -7.05 13.27
N VAL A 151 -30.92 -6.10 13.23
CA VAL A 151 -30.10 -5.83 12.04
C VAL A 151 -29.24 -7.04 11.67
N VAL A 152 -29.52 -7.61 10.48
CA VAL A 152 -28.77 -8.72 9.89
C VAL A 152 -28.30 -8.34 8.48
N TYR A 153 -26.99 -8.16 8.31
CA TYR A 153 -26.40 -7.75 7.02
C TYR A 153 -26.69 -8.71 5.85
N ALA A 154 -26.83 -10.01 6.13
CA ALA A 154 -27.19 -11.00 5.11
C ALA A 154 -28.56 -10.75 4.47
N ASN A 155 -29.46 -9.99 5.14
CA ASN A 155 -30.74 -9.60 4.56
C ASN A 155 -30.58 -8.56 3.45
N MET A 156 -29.55 -7.70 3.52
CA MET A 156 -29.23 -6.75 2.45
C MET A 156 -28.44 -7.44 1.35
N LEU A 157 -27.37 -8.14 1.71
CA LEU A 157 -26.47 -8.82 0.78
C LEU A 157 -26.00 -10.16 1.40
N PRO A 158 -26.54 -11.30 0.95
CA PRO A 158 -26.12 -12.61 1.43
C PRO A 158 -24.63 -12.88 1.18
N VAL A 159 -24.02 -13.75 2.00
CA VAL A 159 -22.58 -14.07 1.91
C VAL A 159 -22.18 -14.54 0.51
N THR A 160 -23.03 -15.35 -0.14
CA THR A 160 -22.79 -15.80 -1.53
C THR A 160 -22.60 -14.66 -2.52
N PHE A 161 -23.36 -13.57 -2.39
CA PHE A 161 -23.21 -12.39 -3.26
C PHE A 161 -21.97 -11.57 -2.90
N VAL A 162 -21.64 -11.47 -1.61
CA VAL A 162 -20.38 -10.87 -1.18
C VAL A 162 -19.21 -11.63 -1.81
N ASP A 163 -19.21 -12.97 -1.72
CA ASP A 163 -18.13 -13.79 -2.27
C ASP A 163 -18.04 -13.70 -3.79
N LEU A 164 -19.18 -13.68 -4.49
CA LEU A 164 -19.23 -13.51 -5.95
C LEU A 164 -18.62 -12.18 -6.42
N ILE A 165 -18.61 -11.16 -5.56
CA ILE A 165 -18.04 -9.84 -5.87
C ILE A 165 -16.57 -9.77 -5.42
N PHE A 166 -16.30 -10.13 -4.17
CA PHE A 166 -15.03 -9.85 -3.50
C PHE A 166 -13.97 -10.93 -3.76
N LEU A 167 -14.34 -12.21 -3.98
CA LEU A 167 -13.35 -13.23 -4.34
C LEU A 167 -12.76 -12.97 -5.73
N PRO A 168 -13.55 -12.69 -6.79
CA PRO A 168 -12.99 -12.29 -8.08
C PRO A 168 -12.17 -11.00 -8.00
N ALA A 169 -12.57 -10.02 -7.18
CA ALA A 169 -11.79 -8.81 -6.95
C ALA A 169 -10.44 -9.10 -6.29
N GLY A 170 -10.40 -10.02 -5.31
CA GLY A 170 -9.17 -10.49 -4.69
C GLY A 170 -8.27 -11.25 -5.67
N LEU A 171 -8.84 -12.17 -6.46
CA LEU A 171 -8.10 -12.90 -7.51
C LEU A 171 -7.55 -11.95 -8.58
N PHE A 172 -8.33 -10.94 -8.99
CA PHE A 172 -7.90 -9.89 -9.90
C PHE A 172 -6.71 -9.11 -9.33
N ALA A 173 -6.77 -8.73 -8.05
CA ALA A 173 -5.66 -8.06 -7.38
C ALA A 173 -4.40 -8.94 -7.30
N LEU A 174 -4.53 -10.23 -6.97
CA LEU A 174 -3.41 -11.18 -6.91
C LEU A 174 -2.77 -11.38 -8.29
N PHE A 175 -3.58 -11.57 -9.33
CA PHE A 175 -3.10 -11.69 -10.70
C PHE A 175 -2.34 -10.45 -11.15
N ASN A 176 -2.88 -9.26 -10.90
CA ASN A 176 -2.24 -8.00 -11.25
C ASN A 176 -0.95 -7.76 -10.45
N ALA A 177 -0.93 -8.12 -9.16
CA ALA A 177 0.28 -8.08 -8.34
C ALA A 177 1.36 -9.00 -8.92
N TYR A 178 1.01 -10.25 -9.25
CA TYR A 178 1.93 -11.19 -9.89
C TYR A 178 2.51 -10.62 -11.20
N MET A 179 1.65 -10.08 -12.08
CA MET A 179 2.09 -9.48 -13.34
C MET A 179 3.02 -8.28 -13.12
N GLY A 180 2.69 -7.40 -12.16
CA GLY A 180 3.51 -6.24 -11.82
C GLY A 180 4.86 -6.62 -11.22
N ILE A 181 4.88 -7.55 -10.26
CA ILE A 181 6.11 -8.04 -9.62
C ILE A 181 7.00 -8.73 -10.64
N SER A 182 6.44 -9.61 -11.49
CA SER A 182 7.19 -10.33 -12.52
C SER A 182 7.90 -9.38 -13.49
N LYS A 183 7.21 -8.33 -13.96
CA LYS A 183 7.82 -7.29 -14.81
C LYS A 183 8.86 -6.47 -14.06
N PHE A 184 8.59 -6.12 -12.81
CA PHE A 184 9.52 -5.37 -11.96
C PHE A 184 10.81 -6.13 -11.72
N ILE A 185 10.75 -7.41 -11.31
CA ILE A 185 11.91 -8.28 -11.14
C ILE A 185 12.68 -8.44 -12.46
N GLY A 186 11.97 -8.58 -13.59
CA GLY A 186 12.61 -8.59 -14.91
C GLY A 186 13.37 -7.31 -15.21
N GLY A 187 12.87 -6.15 -14.76
CA GLY A 187 13.56 -4.87 -14.80
C GLY A 187 14.80 -4.82 -13.91
N LEU A 188 14.68 -5.27 -12.66
CA LEU A 188 15.78 -5.36 -11.71
C LEU A 188 16.90 -6.26 -12.24
N LYS A 189 16.58 -7.41 -12.83
CA LYS A 189 17.56 -8.34 -13.42
C LYS A 189 18.41 -7.73 -14.52
N LYS A 190 17.84 -6.81 -15.31
CA LYS A 190 18.59 -6.11 -16.37
C LYS A 190 19.56 -5.07 -15.80
N GLN A 191 19.22 -4.42 -14.70
CA GLN A 191 20.03 -3.34 -14.11
C GLN A 191 21.02 -3.85 -13.07
N TYR A 192 20.64 -4.89 -12.33
CA TYR A 192 21.40 -5.49 -11.25
C TYR A 192 21.45 -7.02 -11.45
N PRO A 193 22.29 -7.52 -12.37
CA PRO A 193 22.48 -8.95 -12.56
C PRO A 193 22.91 -9.63 -11.25
N PRO A 194 22.39 -10.82 -10.91
CA PRO A 194 22.83 -11.53 -9.71
C PRO A 194 24.32 -11.83 -9.73
N THR A 195 24.94 -11.74 -8.56
CA THR A 195 26.37 -12.03 -8.36
C THR A 195 26.55 -13.30 -7.51
N GLU A 196 27.77 -13.84 -7.45
CA GLU A 196 28.10 -14.98 -6.58
C GLU A 196 27.98 -14.66 -5.09
N GLU A 197 27.92 -13.37 -4.73
CA GLU A 197 27.78 -12.89 -3.37
C GLU A 197 26.32 -12.85 -2.88
N GLY A 198 25.38 -13.25 -3.74
CA GLY A 198 23.95 -13.32 -3.44
C GLY A 198 23.56 -14.45 -2.48
N GLU A 199 22.52 -14.20 -1.68
CA GLU A 199 21.88 -15.25 -0.89
C GLU A 199 21.09 -16.23 -1.78
N THR A 200 20.84 -17.45 -1.28
CA THR A 200 19.89 -18.36 -1.94
C THR A 200 18.47 -17.76 -1.87
N PHE A 201 17.62 -18.09 -2.84
CA PHE A 201 16.25 -17.56 -2.89
C PHE A 201 15.47 -17.79 -1.57
N VAL A 202 15.57 -18.99 -0.99
CA VAL A 202 14.89 -19.34 0.27
C VAL A 202 15.41 -18.49 1.43
N ALA A 203 16.72 -18.28 1.51
CA ALA A 203 17.32 -17.43 2.54
C ALA A 203 16.87 -15.96 2.38
N SER A 204 16.83 -15.45 1.14
CA SER A 204 16.38 -14.09 0.84
C SER A 204 14.93 -13.84 1.22
N VAL A 205 14.05 -14.81 0.96
CA VAL A 205 12.64 -14.74 1.36
C VAL A 205 12.51 -14.73 2.89
N LYS A 206 13.18 -15.67 3.57
CA LYS A 206 13.13 -15.77 5.04
C LYS A 206 13.66 -14.49 5.70
N GLY A 207 14.82 -14.00 5.28
CA GLY A 207 15.43 -12.77 5.79
C GLY A 207 14.53 -11.55 5.57
N THR A 208 13.93 -11.43 4.37
CA THR A 208 12.99 -10.33 4.09
C THR A 208 11.75 -10.37 4.98
N ILE A 209 11.16 -11.55 5.21
CA ILE A 209 10.00 -11.68 6.10
C ILE A 209 10.34 -11.21 7.52
N GLN A 210 11.51 -11.62 8.03
CA GLN A 210 11.98 -11.20 9.35
C GLN A 210 12.18 -9.68 9.44
N ASP A 211 12.79 -9.06 8.44
CA ASP A 211 12.98 -7.61 8.40
C ASP A 211 11.66 -6.84 8.33
N VAL A 212 10.75 -7.28 7.45
CA VAL A 212 9.44 -6.66 7.25
C VAL A 212 8.59 -6.72 8.51
N LEU A 213 8.56 -7.86 9.21
CA LEU A 213 7.78 -7.97 10.44
C LEU A 213 8.42 -7.19 11.58
N SER A 214 9.74 -7.31 11.76
CA SER A 214 10.44 -6.70 12.90
C SER A 214 10.54 -5.17 12.82
N HIS A 215 10.50 -4.57 11.62
CA HIS A 215 10.68 -3.13 11.39
C HIS A 215 11.97 -2.57 12.03
N ILE A 216 13.01 -3.39 12.20
CA ILE A 216 14.25 -3.00 12.87
C ILE A 216 14.97 -1.90 12.09
N GLU A 217 15.03 -2.01 10.77
CA GLU A 217 15.70 -1.04 9.89
C GLU A 217 15.07 0.37 9.97
N PHE A 218 13.77 0.46 10.24
CA PHE A 218 13.08 1.75 10.44
C PHE A 218 13.59 2.50 11.68
N LYS A 219 14.13 1.80 12.68
CA LYS A 219 14.69 2.42 13.89
C LYS A 219 16.02 3.14 13.64
N LYS A 220 16.72 2.82 12.55
CA LYS A 220 17.98 3.46 12.17
C LYS A 220 17.77 4.90 11.69
N CYS A 221 16.55 5.27 11.29
CA CYS A 221 16.20 6.60 10.79
C CYS A 221 15.75 7.53 11.94
N LEU A 222 16.20 8.80 11.94
CA LEU A 222 16.09 9.67 13.13
C LEU A 222 14.98 10.72 13.06
N SER A 223 14.82 11.40 11.93
CA SER A 223 13.86 12.50 11.70
C SER A 223 12.40 12.10 11.92
N ASN A 224 12.05 10.84 11.65
CA ASN A 224 10.64 10.40 11.61
C ASN A 224 10.37 9.17 12.48
N LYS A 225 10.84 9.20 13.73
CA LYS A 225 10.65 8.11 14.70
C LYS A 225 9.17 7.81 14.98
N SER A 226 8.30 8.83 15.04
CA SER A 226 6.87 8.66 15.28
C SER A 226 6.20 7.82 14.19
N ARG A 227 6.59 7.99 12.93
CA ARG A 227 6.05 7.22 11.80
C ARG A 227 6.28 5.72 11.96
N ASN A 228 7.39 5.27 12.54
CA ASN A 228 7.61 3.84 12.78
C ASN A 228 6.56 3.26 13.74
N ILE A 229 6.17 4.01 14.77
CA ILE A 229 5.15 3.58 15.73
C ILE A 229 3.79 3.49 15.03
N TRP A 230 3.36 4.56 14.38
CA TRP A 230 2.03 4.63 13.77
C TRP A 230 1.88 3.69 12.57
N HIS A 231 2.94 3.52 11.77
CA HIS A 231 2.94 2.57 10.65
C HIS A 231 2.87 1.12 11.14
N ARG A 232 3.61 0.74 12.19
CA ARG A 232 3.51 -0.61 12.75
C ARG A 232 2.12 -0.89 13.31
N LEU A 233 1.55 0.06 14.05
CA LEU A 233 0.21 -0.08 14.60
C LEU A 233 -0.83 -0.23 13.48
N MET A 234 -0.70 0.57 12.42
CA MET A 234 -1.50 0.42 11.20
C MET A 234 -1.33 -0.95 10.55
N MET A 235 -0.09 -1.39 10.31
CA MET A 235 0.18 -2.66 9.63
C MET A 235 -0.37 -3.86 10.42
N TYR A 236 -0.10 -3.94 11.72
CA TYR A 236 -0.58 -5.04 12.56
C TYR A 236 -2.09 -4.97 12.77
N GLY A 237 -2.66 -3.77 12.87
CA GLY A 237 -4.12 -3.59 12.88
C GLY A 237 -4.76 -4.09 11.58
N PHE A 238 -4.26 -3.68 10.43
CA PHE A 238 -4.76 -4.11 9.13
C PHE A 238 -4.59 -5.62 8.90
N LEU A 239 -3.42 -6.18 9.25
CA LEU A 239 -3.17 -7.62 9.15
C LEU A 239 -4.13 -8.41 10.05
N GLY A 240 -4.34 -7.97 11.28
CA GLY A 240 -5.29 -8.63 12.19
C GLY A 240 -6.73 -8.55 11.70
N LEU A 241 -7.16 -7.41 11.12
CA LEU A 241 -8.47 -7.28 10.47
C LEU A 241 -8.61 -8.24 9.28
N PHE A 242 -7.58 -8.34 8.43
CA PHE A 242 -7.54 -9.29 7.32
C PHE A 242 -7.66 -10.74 7.80
N LEU A 243 -6.91 -11.11 8.84
CA LEU A 243 -6.98 -12.44 9.46
C LEU A 243 -8.36 -12.71 10.05
N THR A 244 -8.97 -11.74 10.73
CA THR A 244 -10.35 -11.84 11.24
C THR A 244 -11.36 -12.12 10.13
N THR A 245 -11.31 -11.37 9.02
CA THR A 245 -12.22 -11.56 7.88
C THR A 245 -12.08 -12.97 7.28
N ASN A 246 -10.85 -13.42 7.06
CA ASN A 246 -10.60 -14.77 6.53
C ASN A 246 -10.99 -15.87 7.52
N ALA A 247 -10.79 -15.68 8.83
CA ALA A 247 -11.23 -16.62 9.85
C ALA A 247 -12.77 -16.75 9.89
N VAL A 248 -13.50 -15.63 9.75
CA VAL A 248 -14.96 -15.65 9.66
C VAL A 248 -15.44 -16.36 8.39
N MET A 249 -14.77 -16.14 7.26
CA MET A 249 -15.05 -16.84 6.00
C MET A 249 -14.85 -18.36 6.17
N ILE A 250 -13.73 -18.79 6.77
CA ILE A 250 -13.45 -20.20 7.04
C ILE A 250 -14.52 -20.82 7.95
N LEU A 251 -14.87 -20.15 9.05
CA LEU A 251 -15.93 -20.62 9.97
C LEU A 251 -17.28 -20.75 9.26
N HIS A 252 -17.63 -19.81 8.38
CA HIS A 252 -18.86 -19.90 7.60
C HIS A 252 -18.88 -21.15 6.71
N TYR A 253 -17.82 -21.37 5.92
CA TYR A 253 -17.76 -22.52 5.03
C TYR A 253 -17.63 -23.85 5.78
N MET A 254 -16.88 -23.92 6.88
CA MET A 254 -16.85 -25.11 7.74
C MET A 254 -18.26 -25.49 8.19
N LYS A 255 -19.08 -24.52 8.60
CA LYS A 255 -20.47 -24.76 8.98
C LYS A 255 -21.32 -25.25 7.79
N GLU A 256 -21.19 -24.62 6.62
CA GLU A 256 -21.91 -25.03 5.40
C GLU A 256 -21.52 -26.46 4.95
N PHE A 257 -20.27 -26.88 5.17
CA PHE A 257 -19.81 -28.26 4.92
C PHE A 257 -20.19 -29.26 6.02
N GLY A 258 -20.97 -28.85 7.03
CA GLY A 258 -21.51 -29.74 8.06
C GLY A 258 -20.58 -29.98 9.26
N PHE A 259 -19.51 -29.20 9.41
CA PHE A 259 -18.71 -29.24 10.63
C PHE A 259 -19.43 -28.51 11.78
N ASP A 260 -19.35 -29.05 13.00
CA ASP A 260 -19.90 -28.43 14.21
C ASP A 260 -19.01 -27.27 14.67
N VAL A 261 -19.21 -26.11 14.03
CA VAL A 261 -18.56 -24.86 14.38
C VAL A 261 -19.58 -23.76 14.64
N GLN A 262 -19.21 -22.79 15.48
CA GLN A 262 -20.09 -21.68 15.80
C GLN A 262 -20.35 -20.80 14.55
N GLY A 263 -21.63 -20.61 14.23
CA GLY A 263 -22.04 -19.73 13.13
C GLY A 263 -22.00 -18.25 13.49
N THR A 264 -22.02 -17.40 12.47
CA THR A 264 -22.21 -15.96 12.66
C THR A 264 -23.67 -15.64 12.97
N PRO A 265 -23.98 -14.60 13.80
CA PRO A 265 -23.05 -13.69 14.45
C PRO A 265 -22.29 -14.34 15.63
N LEU A 266 -20.99 -14.09 15.69
CA LEU A 266 -20.14 -14.58 16.78
C LEU A 266 -20.38 -13.78 18.08
N PRO A 267 -20.32 -14.42 19.26
CA PRO A 267 -20.38 -13.74 20.54
C PRO A 267 -19.28 -12.68 20.69
N PHE A 268 -19.53 -11.68 21.54
CA PHE A 268 -18.61 -10.56 21.74
C PHE A 268 -17.21 -11.00 22.20
N PHE A 269 -17.14 -12.01 23.07
CA PHE A 269 -15.89 -12.56 23.61
C PHE A 269 -15.30 -13.71 22.78
N HIS A 270 -15.85 -14.02 21.61
CA HIS A 270 -15.25 -15.01 20.72
C HIS A 270 -13.84 -14.54 20.30
N PRO A 271 -12.80 -15.40 20.29
CA PRO A 271 -11.41 -15.00 20.00
C PRO A 271 -11.26 -14.21 18.70
N VAL A 272 -11.94 -14.63 17.63
CA VAL A 272 -11.94 -13.94 16.32
C VAL A 272 -12.53 -12.52 16.42
N LYS A 273 -13.52 -12.31 17.29
CA LYS A 273 -14.15 -11.00 17.52
C LYS A 273 -13.27 -10.07 18.35
N ILE A 274 -12.62 -10.61 19.39
CA ILE A 274 -11.61 -9.89 20.18
C ILE A 274 -10.47 -9.43 19.27
N LEU A 275 -9.91 -10.34 18.46
CA LEU A 275 -8.88 -10.01 17.48
C LEU A 275 -9.35 -8.87 16.57
N GLY A 276 -10.53 -8.98 15.98
CA GLY A 276 -11.09 -7.95 15.09
C GLY A 276 -11.23 -6.59 15.77
N ASN A 277 -11.76 -6.55 17.00
CA ASN A 277 -11.97 -5.30 17.74
C ASN A 277 -10.63 -4.64 18.14
N VAL A 278 -9.68 -5.41 18.67
CA VAL A 278 -8.34 -4.91 19.04
C VAL A 278 -7.62 -4.40 17.80
N SER A 279 -7.67 -5.15 16.70
CA SER A 279 -7.09 -4.76 15.42
C SER A 279 -7.75 -3.52 14.81
N ALA A 280 -9.06 -3.36 14.95
CA ALA A 280 -9.77 -2.14 14.52
C ALA A 280 -9.30 -0.90 15.28
N VAL A 281 -9.15 -1.00 16.61
CA VAL A 281 -8.65 0.09 17.45
C VAL A 281 -7.20 0.44 17.08
N ALA A 282 -6.34 -0.57 16.93
CA ALA A 282 -4.96 -0.38 16.49
C ALA A 282 -4.90 0.30 15.10
N ALA A 283 -5.66 -0.19 14.13
CA ALA A 283 -5.72 0.40 12.79
C ALA A 283 -6.24 1.85 12.84
N PHE A 284 -7.28 2.13 13.64
CA PHE A 284 -7.84 3.47 13.77
C PHE A 284 -6.83 4.47 14.35
N ILE A 285 -6.18 4.11 15.46
CA ILE A 285 -5.12 4.94 16.06
C ILE A 285 -3.98 5.13 15.03
N GLY A 286 -3.54 4.05 14.39
CA GLY A 286 -2.50 4.10 13.37
C GLY A 286 -2.81 5.09 12.25
N ILE A 287 -3.98 4.99 11.61
CA ILE A 287 -4.35 5.89 10.51
C ILE A 287 -4.56 7.32 11.00
N TYR A 288 -5.19 7.51 12.15
CA TYR A 288 -5.48 8.83 12.70
C TYR A 288 -4.20 9.64 12.90
N PHE A 289 -3.20 9.03 13.54
CA PHE A 289 -1.91 9.70 13.78
C PHE A 289 -1.10 9.89 12.48
N ILE A 290 -1.15 8.94 11.53
CA ILE A 290 -0.54 9.12 10.21
C ILE A 290 -1.16 10.31 9.46
N VAL A 291 -2.50 10.42 9.44
CA VAL A 291 -3.22 11.53 8.81
C VAL A 291 -2.87 12.84 9.50
N ARG A 292 -2.94 12.87 10.83
CA ARG A 292 -2.62 14.06 11.62
C ARG A 292 -1.20 14.57 11.38
N ASP A 293 -0.21 13.68 11.44
CA ASP A 293 1.20 14.04 11.22
C ASP A 293 1.42 14.52 9.77
N ARG A 294 0.68 13.96 8.81
CA ARG A 294 0.71 14.39 7.40
C ARG A 294 0.09 15.77 7.18
N VAL A 295 -1.06 16.06 7.80
CA VAL A 295 -1.68 17.39 7.75
C VAL A 295 -0.77 18.44 8.38
N LYS A 296 -0.16 18.14 9.53
CA LYS A 296 0.77 19.04 10.22
C LYS A 296 1.98 19.41 9.36
N ASN A 297 2.52 18.46 8.59
CA ASN A 297 3.71 18.66 7.77
C ASN A 297 3.40 19.02 6.30
N SER A 298 2.15 19.39 6.00
CA SER A 298 1.70 19.70 4.64
C SER A 298 2.31 20.98 4.05
N ALA A 299 2.78 21.90 4.90
CA ALA A 299 3.47 23.12 4.47
C ALA A 299 4.87 22.84 3.89
N GLU A 300 5.49 21.73 4.28
CA GLU A 300 6.88 21.41 3.90
C GLU A 300 6.95 20.34 2.79
N SER A 301 5.91 19.52 2.64
CA SER A 301 5.86 18.40 1.70
C SER A 301 4.71 18.52 0.69
N VAL A 302 5.05 18.51 -0.60
CA VAL A 302 4.04 18.49 -1.68
C VAL A 302 3.52 17.06 -1.80
N LEU A 303 2.29 16.83 -1.36
CA LEU A 303 1.63 15.53 -1.44
C LEU A 303 0.82 15.42 -2.72
N SER A 304 0.95 14.29 -3.42
CA SER A 304 0.17 14.03 -4.62
C SER A 304 -1.25 13.57 -4.28
N LEU A 305 -2.19 13.78 -5.20
CA LEU A 305 -3.55 13.25 -5.09
C LEU A 305 -3.54 11.73 -4.81
N PHE A 306 -2.64 11.00 -5.46
CA PHE A 306 -2.44 9.56 -5.26
C PHE A 306 -2.18 9.18 -3.79
N ASP A 307 -1.51 10.06 -3.04
CA ASP A 307 -1.21 9.85 -1.63
C ASP A 307 -2.45 10.07 -0.75
N TRP A 308 -3.23 11.11 -1.05
CA TRP A 308 -4.44 11.46 -0.32
C TRP A 308 -5.58 10.49 -0.59
N MET A 309 -5.76 10.04 -1.83
CA MET A 309 -6.80 9.07 -2.17
C MET A 309 -6.60 7.74 -1.44
N PHE A 310 -5.36 7.27 -1.37
CA PHE A 310 -5.05 6.04 -0.63
C PHE A 310 -5.29 6.20 0.88
N ILE A 311 -4.76 7.25 1.49
CA ILE A 311 -4.91 7.48 2.94
C ILE A 311 -6.36 7.75 3.32
N GLY A 312 -7.09 8.53 2.52
CA GLY A 312 -8.50 8.80 2.71
C GLY A 312 -9.33 7.52 2.63
N ASN A 313 -9.17 6.72 1.57
CA ASN A 313 -9.86 5.43 1.43
C ASN A 313 -9.56 4.50 2.61
N MET A 314 -8.31 4.41 3.04
CA MET A 314 -7.92 3.59 4.21
C MET A 314 -8.58 4.08 5.50
N PHE A 315 -8.58 5.40 5.75
CA PHE A 315 -9.24 5.99 6.92
C PHE A 315 -10.73 5.68 6.95
N PHE A 316 -11.43 5.95 5.84
CA PHE A 316 -12.87 5.68 5.75
C PHE A 316 -13.19 4.19 5.79
N THR A 317 -12.34 3.32 5.25
CA THR A 317 -12.51 1.85 5.37
C THR A 317 -12.53 1.42 6.84
N VAL A 318 -11.58 1.90 7.64
CA VAL A 318 -11.50 1.56 9.07
C VAL A 318 -12.68 2.16 9.84
N VAL A 319 -12.99 3.44 9.63
CA VAL A 319 -14.09 4.13 10.32
C VAL A 319 -15.43 3.48 10.00
N THR A 320 -15.73 3.25 8.73
CA THR A 320 -16.98 2.61 8.31
C THR A 320 -17.08 1.17 8.85
N GLY A 321 -15.98 0.43 8.94
CA GLY A 321 -15.96 -0.90 9.55
C GLY A 321 -16.33 -0.89 11.03
N ILE A 322 -15.80 0.07 11.80
CA ILE A 322 -16.16 0.27 13.21
C ILE A 322 -17.64 0.68 13.33
N LEU A 323 -18.08 1.64 12.51
CA LEU A 323 -19.46 2.12 12.51
C LEU A 323 -20.46 1.02 12.12
N CYS A 324 -20.10 0.10 11.22
CA CYS A 324 -20.93 -1.08 10.92
C CYS A 324 -21.21 -1.91 12.18
N GLN A 325 -20.24 -2.05 13.08
CA GLN A 325 -20.47 -2.76 14.33
C GLN A 325 -21.33 -1.94 15.29
N VAL A 326 -21.02 -0.66 15.47
CA VAL A 326 -21.76 0.24 16.37
C VAL A 326 -23.24 0.29 15.98
N PHE A 327 -23.54 0.58 14.71
CA PHE A 327 -24.92 0.72 14.25
C PHE A 327 -25.70 -0.58 14.28
N ARG A 328 -25.04 -1.71 13.98
CA ARG A 328 -25.66 -3.04 14.11
C ARG A 328 -26.02 -3.36 15.58
N VAL A 329 -25.11 -3.13 16.52
CA VAL A 329 -25.35 -3.42 17.95
C VAL A 329 -26.40 -2.49 18.53
N SER A 330 -26.46 -1.23 18.08
CA SER A 330 -27.52 -0.28 18.45
C SER A 330 -28.86 -0.52 17.73
N ASP A 331 -28.94 -1.53 16.86
CA ASP A 331 -30.12 -1.90 16.06
C ASP A 331 -30.70 -0.75 15.21
N GLN A 332 -29.81 0.11 14.70
CA GLN A 332 -30.14 1.26 13.85
C GLN A 332 -30.08 0.86 12.37
N ALA A 333 -31.14 0.24 11.85
CA ALA A 333 -31.17 -0.37 10.53
C ALA A 333 -30.69 0.54 9.39
N ALA A 334 -31.28 1.73 9.23
CA ALA A 334 -30.92 2.66 8.14
C ALA A 334 -29.44 3.06 8.15
N LEU A 335 -28.86 3.32 9.33
CA LEU A 335 -27.45 3.68 9.47
C LEU A 335 -26.53 2.48 9.27
N ALA A 336 -26.92 1.31 9.77
CA ALA A 336 -26.14 0.09 9.63
C ALA A 336 -26.02 -0.32 8.15
N PHE A 337 -27.13 -0.41 7.43
CA PHE A 337 -27.11 -0.83 6.01
C PHE A 337 -26.41 0.19 5.10
N SER A 338 -26.66 1.48 5.30
CA SER A 338 -25.97 2.53 4.51
C SER A 338 -24.46 2.54 4.75
N THR A 339 -24.03 2.45 6.02
CA THR A 339 -22.61 2.37 6.36
C THR A 339 -21.97 1.09 5.84
N TYR A 340 -22.68 -0.04 5.89
CA TYR A 340 -22.19 -1.32 5.36
C TYR A 340 -22.01 -1.27 3.85
N TYR A 341 -22.95 -0.66 3.11
CA TYR A 341 -22.77 -0.41 1.69
C TYR A 341 -21.51 0.42 1.39
N ILE A 342 -21.33 1.56 2.09
CA ILE A 342 -20.14 2.40 1.93
C ILE A 342 -18.87 1.60 2.26
N HIS A 343 -18.90 0.81 3.33
CA HIS A 343 -17.77 -0.03 3.73
C HIS A 343 -17.38 -1.01 2.63
N LEU A 344 -18.34 -1.73 2.04
CA LEU A 344 -18.10 -2.65 0.93
C LEU A 344 -17.47 -1.94 -0.27
N VAL A 345 -17.96 -0.75 -0.63
CA VAL A 345 -17.38 0.04 -1.74
C VAL A 345 -15.91 0.41 -1.46
N MET A 346 -15.60 0.88 -0.25
CA MET A 346 -14.25 1.29 0.15
C MET A 346 -13.27 0.10 0.22
N VAL A 347 -13.75 -1.05 0.74
CA VAL A 347 -12.97 -2.30 0.79
C VAL A 347 -12.70 -2.84 -0.62
N PHE A 348 -13.69 -2.79 -1.52
CA PHE A 348 -13.48 -3.22 -2.90
C PHE A 348 -12.41 -2.39 -3.58
N TYR A 349 -12.50 -1.05 -3.48
CA TYR A 349 -11.48 -0.15 -4.02
C TYR A 349 -10.09 -0.48 -3.45
N LEU A 350 -10.01 -0.69 -2.14
CA LEU A 350 -8.76 -1.00 -1.45
C LEU A 350 -8.12 -2.30 -1.95
N ILE A 351 -8.91 -3.36 -2.12
CA ILE A 351 -8.42 -4.71 -2.48
C ILE A 351 -8.18 -4.80 -3.99
N ALA A 352 -9.20 -4.52 -4.81
CA ALA A 352 -9.17 -4.74 -6.25
C ALA A 352 -8.05 -3.94 -6.94
N TYR A 353 -7.79 -2.72 -6.44
CA TYR A 353 -6.79 -1.81 -6.99
C TYR A 353 -5.52 -1.70 -6.14
N ALA A 354 -5.32 -2.60 -5.16
CA ALA A 354 -4.15 -2.58 -4.28
C ALA A 354 -2.83 -2.52 -5.07
N PRO A 355 -2.59 -3.35 -6.11
CA PRO A 355 -1.31 -3.36 -6.82
C PRO A 355 -0.99 -2.06 -7.58
N GLN A 356 -2.01 -1.33 -8.01
CA GLN A 356 -1.89 -0.16 -8.88
C GLN A 356 -1.95 1.18 -8.14
N THR A 357 -2.38 1.15 -6.88
CA THR A 357 -2.41 2.32 -5.98
C THR A 357 -1.14 2.40 -5.13
N LYS A 358 -1.06 3.41 -4.25
CA LYS A 358 0.05 3.51 -3.28
C LYS A 358 0.13 2.30 -2.35
N PHE A 359 -0.94 1.50 -2.24
CA PHE A 359 -0.89 0.25 -1.50
C PHE A 359 0.08 -0.76 -2.11
N GLY A 360 0.42 -0.63 -3.41
CA GLY A 360 1.31 -1.51 -4.14
C GLY A 360 2.71 -1.65 -3.52
N HIS A 361 3.10 -0.75 -2.62
CA HIS A 361 4.32 -0.89 -1.81
C HIS A 361 4.38 -2.22 -1.03
N ILE A 362 3.24 -2.81 -0.66
CA ILE A 362 3.19 -4.11 0.01
C ILE A 362 3.72 -5.25 -0.89
N PHE A 363 3.72 -5.05 -2.21
CA PHE A 363 4.22 -6.00 -3.20
C PHE A 363 5.63 -5.67 -3.67
N PHE A 364 5.84 -4.43 -4.15
CA PHE A 364 7.11 -4.03 -4.75
C PHE A 364 8.25 -3.93 -3.74
N ARG A 365 7.97 -3.50 -2.50
CA ARG A 365 9.02 -3.38 -1.47
C ARG A 365 9.59 -4.74 -1.06
N PRO A 366 8.78 -5.73 -0.63
CA PRO A 366 9.33 -7.06 -0.34
C PRO A 366 10.01 -7.70 -1.56
N ALA A 367 9.46 -7.53 -2.78
CA ALA A 367 10.10 -8.03 -3.99
C ALA A 367 11.50 -7.43 -4.22
N ALA A 368 11.65 -6.11 -4.03
CA ALA A 368 12.95 -5.45 -4.12
C ALA A 368 13.92 -5.89 -3.00
N MET A 369 13.43 -6.08 -1.77
CA MET A 369 14.24 -6.56 -0.65
C MET A 369 14.75 -7.99 -0.87
N ILE A 370 13.88 -8.90 -1.32
CA ILE A 370 14.25 -10.27 -1.70
C ILE A 370 15.29 -10.23 -2.82
N TYR A 371 15.04 -9.44 -3.87
CA TYR A 371 15.96 -9.33 -5.00
C TYR A 371 17.30 -8.73 -4.59
N SER A 372 17.31 -7.73 -3.69
CA SER A 372 18.53 -7.11 -3.18
C SER A 372 19.42 -8.08 -2.40
N ARG A 373 18.82 -9.00 -1.64
CA ARG A 373 19.54 -10.09 -0.96
C ARG A 373 20.04 -11.13 -1.95
N TYR A 374 19.17 -11.52 -2.89
CA TYR A 374 19.49 -12.50 -3.93
C TYR A 374 20.57 -12.03 -4.91
N SER A 375 20.63 -10.74 -5.24
CA SER A 375 21.62 -10.21 -6.19
C SER A 375 22.97 -9.89 -5.55
N GLY A 376 23.09 -9.98 -4.21
CA GLY A 376 24.30 -9.63 -3.47
C GLY A 376 24.49 -8.13 -3.25
N ARG A 377 23.46 -7.31 -3.45
CA ARG A 377 23.58 -5.84 -3.35
C ARG A 377 23.90 -5.35 -1.93
N ASN A 378 23.37 -6.01 -0.90
CA ASN A 378 23.41 -5.51 0.49
C ASN A 378 24.44 -6.24 1.37
N LYS A 379 25.60 -6.60 0.81
CA LYS A 379 26.69 -7.35 1.46
C LYS A 379 26.99 -6.91 2.91
N ASN A 380 26.85 -5.60 3.20
CA ASN A 380 27.24 -4.98 4.47
C ASN A 380 26.08 -4.51 5.36
N ILE A 381 24.81 -4.47 4.90
CA ILE A 381 23.70 -3.93 5.73
C ILE A 381 23.14 -4.98 6.70
N PHE A 382 23.09 -6.25 6.29
CA PHE A 382 22.37 -7.31 7.03
C PHE A 382 23.26 -8.24 7.86
N ARG A 383 24.60 -8.06 7.85
CA ARG A 383 25.54 -8.92 8.58
C ARG A 383 25.85 -8.47 10.01
N ASN A 384 25.39 -7.28 10.43
CA ASN A 384 25.65 -6.73 11.77
C ASN A 384 24.39 -6.70 12.66
N LEU A 385 23.58 -7.75 12.62
CA LEU A 385 22.54 -8.01 13.62
C LEU A 385 22.81 -9.32 14.35
#